data_AF-A0A536ZII0-F1
#
_entry.id   AF-A0A536ZII0-F1
#
_cell.length_a   1.000
_cell.length_b   1.000
_cell.length_c   1.000
_cell.angle_alpha   90.00
_cell.angle_beta   90.00
_cell.angle_gamma   90.00
#
_symmetry.space_group_name_H-M   'P 1'
#
loop_
_entity.id
_entity.type
_entity.pdbx_description
1 polymer ?
#
loop_
_entity_poly.entity_id
_entity_poly.type
_entity_poly.pdbx_seq_one_letter_code
_entity_poly.pdbx_strand_id
1 'polypeptide(L)' 'MATKLDKQLKREVAIEGQPYMLTISPDGLKLVPKGKRNGLELAWKSLISGEAALATALNASITR' A
#
# COMPACT_ATOMS: atom_id res chain seq x y z
N MET A 1 -6.53 13.55 19.62
CA MET A 1 -5.21 12.88 19.58
C MET A 1 -5.37 11.61 18.76
N ALA A 2 -4.45 11.31 17.84
CA ALA A 2 -4.54 10.08 17.05
C ALA A 2 -3.96 8.90 17.84
N THR A 3 -4.62 7.74 17.77
CA THR A 3 -4.12 6.51 18.38
C THR A 3 -2.88 6.04 17.64
N LYS A 4 -1.79 5.81 18.38
CA LYS A 4 -0.55 5.28 17.80
C LYS A 4 -0.78 3.89 17.24
N LEU A 5 -0.24 3.63 16.05
CA LEU A 5 -0.25 2.32 15.44
C LEU A 5 0.94 1.52 15.94
N ASP A 6 0.76 0.78 17.04
CA ASP A 6 1.82 -0.09 17.58
C ASP A 6 1.77 -1.52 17.03
N LYS A 7 0.62 -1.93 16.47
CA LYS A 7 0.38 -3.26 15.91
C LYS A 7 -0.22 -3.15 14.52
N GLN A 8 -0.08 -4.22 13.74
CA GLN A 8 -0.69 -4.31 12.42
C GLN A 8 -2.22 -4.15 12.50
N LEU A 9 -2.76 -3.25 11.70
CA LEU A 9 -4.19 -3.03 11.52
C LEU A 9 -4.60 -3.52 10.15
N LYS A 10 -5.63 -4.37 10.09
CA LYS A 10 -6.15 -4.94 8.85
C LYS A 10 -7.52 -4.38 8.53
N ARG A 11 -7.74 -3.96 7.28
CA ARG A 11 -8.99 -3.39 6.78
C ARG A 11 -9.28 -3.87 5.38
N GLU A 12 -10.55 -4.18 5.12
CA GLU A 12 -11.02 -4.37 3.75
C GLU A 12 -11.29 -3.00 3.13
N VAL A 13 -10.87 -2.81 1.89
CA VAL A 13 -11.07 -1.58 1.12
C VAL A 13 -11.50 -1.97 -0.29
N ALA A 14 -12.50 -1.28 -0.83
CA ALA A 14 -12.90 -1.42 -2.23
C ALA A 14 -12.15 -0.39 -3.08
N ILE A 15 -11.42 -0.85 -4.09
CA ILE A 15 -10.72 0.01 -5.07
C ILE A 15 -11.23 -0.40 -6.45
N GLU A 16 -11.83 0.54 -7.18
CA GLU A 16 -12.44 0.28 -8.50
C GLU A 16 -13.44 -0.90 -8.48
N GLY A 17 -14.20 -1.03 -7.39
CA GLY A 17 -15.18 -2.11 -7.21
C GLY A 17 -14.59 -3.47 -6.86
N GLN A 18 -13.26 -3.60 -6.78
CA GLN A 18 -12.57 -4.84 -6.38
C GLN A 18 -12.22 -4.79 -4.88
N PRO A 19 -12.48 -5.86 -4.11
CA PRO A 19 -12.15 -5.92 -2.69
C PRO A 19 -10.66 -6.23 -2.48
N TYR A 20 -10.00 -5.41 -1.67
CA TYR A 20 -8.62 -5.57 -1.24
C TYR A 20 -8.53 -5.65 0.29
N MET A 21 -7.54 -6.39 0.75
CA MET A 21 -7.11 -6.40 2.13
C MET A 21 -5.92 -5.46 2.30
N LEU A 22 -6.16 -4.33 2.97
CA LEU A 22 -5.16 -3.38 3.40
C LEU A 22 -4.64 -3.79 4.79
N THR A 23 -3.34 -3.98 4.90
CA THR A 23 -2.64 -4.13 6.17
C THR A 23 -1.76 -2.90 6.38
N ILE A 24 -2.01 -2.19 7.47
CA ILE A 24 -1.25 -1.01 7.90
C ILE A 24 -0.37 -1.45 9.07
N SER A 25 0.93 -1.25 8.99
CA SER A 25 1.89 -1.57 10.04
C SER A 25 2.71 -0.34 10.44
N PRO A 26 3.46 -0.38 11.55
CA PRO A 26 4.39 0.68 11.90
C PRO A 26 5.46 0.95 10.84
N ASP A 27 5.76 -0.02 9.97
CA ASP A 27 6.82 0.04 8.97
C ASP A 27 6.31 0.41 7.56
N GLY A 28 5.03 0.14 7.26
CA GLY A 28 4.44 0.46 5.96
C GLY A 28 3.01 -0.01 5.75
N LEU A 29 2.69 -0.22 4.48
CA LEU A 29 1.39 -0.63 3.97
C LEU A 29 1.55 -1.88 3.10
N LYS A 30 0.59 -2.79 3.18
CA LYS A 30 0.45 -3.93 2.27
C LYS A 30 -0.97 -4.02 1.75
N LEU A 31 -1.13 -4.06 0.45
CA LEU A 31 -2.42 -4.16 -0.21
C LEU A 31 -2.48 -5.45 -1.02
N VAL A 32 -3.38 -6.35 -0.65
CA VAL A 32 -3.53 -7.67 -1.27
C VAL A 32 -4.95 -7.82 -1.82
N PRO A 33 -5.16 -8.15 -3.11
CA PRO A 33 -6.49 -8.47 -3.60
C PRO A 33 -7.09 -9.64 -2.82
N LYS A 34 -8.38 -9.57 -2.49
CA LYS A 34 -9.03 -10.62 -1.70
C LYS A 34 -8.97 -11.97 -2.45
N GLY A 35 -8.56 -13.03 -1.74
CA GLY A 35 -8.36 -14.36 -2.33
C GLY A 35 -7.04 -14.55 -3.07
N LYS A 36 -6.16 -13.54 -3.11
CA LYS A 36 -4.80 -13.64 -3.65
C LYS A 36 -3.77 -13.60 -2.52
N ARG A 37 -2.58 -14.13 -2.79
CA ARG A 37 -1.42 -14.08 -1.87
C ARG A 37 -0.39 -13.02 -2.27
N ASN A 38 -0.39 -12.64 -3.55
CA ASN A 38 0.48 -11.59 -4.08
C ASN A 38 -0.21 -10.23 -3.91
N GLY A 39 0.51 -9.27 -3.36
CA GLY A 39 0.03 -7.91 -3.16
C GLY A 39 1.18 -6.91 -3.20
N LEU A 40 0.83 -5.63 -3.24
CA LEU A 40 1.77 -4.53 -3.22
C LEU A 40 2.17 -4.22 -1.78
N GLU A 41 3.46 -4.04 -1.52
CA GLU A 41 3.98 -3.62 -0.22
C GLU A 41 4.76 -2.32 -0.39
N LEU A 42 4.56 -1.38 0.54
CA LEU A 42 5.14 -0.05 0.48
C LEU A 42 5.57 0.41 1.87
N ALA A 43 6.86 0.66 2.06
CA ALA A 43 7.37 1.21 3.31
C ALA A 43 7.01 2.69 3.47
N TRP A 44 6.80 3.15 4.71
CA TRP A 44 6.52 4.58 4.96
C TRP A 44 7.62 5.48 4.46
N LYS A 45 8.89 5.06 4.60
CA LYS A 45 10.06 5.79 4.12
C LYS A 45 9.97 6.05 2.62
N SER A 46 9.62 5.04 1.83
CA SER A 46 9.45 5.16 0.37
C SER A 46 8.27 6.06 0.00
N LEU A 47 7.20 6.05 0.81
CA LEU A 47 6.03 6.91 0.60
C LEU A 47 6.38 8.39 0.85
N ILE A 48 7.13 8.70 1.92
CA ILE A 48 7.50 10.08 2.28
C ILE A 48 8.74 10.60 1.54
N SER A 49 9.65 9.72 1.10
CA SER A 49 10.85 10.13 0.34
C SER A 49 10.54 10.51 -1.11
N GLY A 50 9.32 10.24 -1.59
CA GLY A 50 8.91 10.51 -2.97
C GLY A 50 9.46 9.51 -4.00
N GLU A 51 10.31 8.56 -3.61
CA GLU A 51 10.83 7.51 -4.48
C GLU A 51 9.72 6.54 -4.93
N ALA A 52 8.69 6.33 -4.11
CA ALA A 52 7.50 5.57 -4.52
C ALA A 52 6.67 6.29 -5.60
N ALA A 53 6.64 7.63 -5.58
CA ALA A 53 5.97 8.42 -6.59
C ALA A 53 6.77 8.41 -7.90
N LEU A 54 8.10 8.53 -7.83
CA LEU A 54 8.97 8.50 -8.99
C LEU A 54 9.00 7.12 -9.66
N ALA A 55 9.09 6.03 -8.91
CA ALA A 55 9.09 4.68 -9.47
C ALA A 55 7.73 4.30 -10.10
N THR A 56 6.62 4.77 -9.52
CA THR A 56 5.27 4.57 -10.09
C THR A 56 5.08 5.42 -11.35
N ALA A 57 5.47 6.70 -11.33
CA ALA A 57 5.41 7.58 -12.49
C ALA A 57 6.35 7.12 -13.62
N LEU A 58 7.54 6.61 -13.28
CA LEU A 58 8.51 6.10 -14.26
C LEU A 58 8.00 4.81 -14.92
N ASN A 59 7.53 3.83 -14.15
CA ASN A 59 6.95 2.60 -14.73
C ASN A 59 5.72 2.90 -15.59
N ALA A 60 4.88 3.86 -15.19
CA ALA A 60 3.74 4.30 -15.99
C ALA A 60 4.16 5.02 -17.29
N SER A 61 5.32 5.70 -17.31
CA SER A 61 5.84 6.39 -18.50
C SER A 61 6.53 5.48 -19.51
N ILE A 62 7.06 4.33 -19.08
CA ILE A 62 7.80 3.38 -19.94
C ILE A 62 6.88 2.32 -20.53
N THR A 63 5.72 2.06 -19.91
CA THR A 63 4.75 1.05 -20.37
C THR A 63 3.72 1.62 -21.37
N ARG A 64 4.12 2.55 -22.26
CA ARG A 64 3.25 3.01 -23.36
C ARG A 64 3.34 2.09 -24.58
#